data_AF-A0A166EZL1-F1
#
_entry.id   AF-A0A166EZL1-F1
#
_cell.length_a   1.000
_cell.length_b   1.000
_cell.length_c   1.000
_cell.angle_alpha   90.00
_cell.angle_beta   90.00
_cell.angle_gamma   90.00
#
_symmetry.space_group_name_H-M   'P 1'
#
loop_
_entity.id
_entity.type
_entity.pdbx_description
1 polymer ?
#
loop_
_entity_poly.entity_id
_entity_poly.type
_entity_poly.pdbx_seq_one_letter_code
_entity_poly.pdbx_strand_id
1 'polypeptide(L)'
;MHDLDVKSQHLGEYTKQLEEINHEIDHLQSVLLILKDDPSHADKRLALLEEEAVDIGVFQVRTLWDVSRTNNFDLHTLELKAQDAEERLDTVASKAQKMADIVTEQWIQVQRLEQALQMAQFFNNLFGGHFEKLMRVLDPNLYENWSAPDSYLSQVTHQLKRIFAAAKYHHHQLQGYIKKEMEGNEFTAAFANNEVVFVIASALITFPILSAWMFLTS
;
A
#
# COMPACT_ATOMS: atom_id res chain seq x y z
N MET A 1 48.57 69.32 -81.26
CA MET A 1 49.61 68.27 -81.12
C MET A 1 49.49 67.47 -79.83
N HIS A 2 49.05 68.06 -78.71
CA HIS A 2 48.91 67.38 -77.41
C HIS A 2 47.77 66.32 -77.33
N ASP A 3 46.73 66.45 -78.14
CA ASP A 3 45.55 65.55 -78.15
C ASP A 3 45.79 64.21 -78.87
N LEU A 4 46.72 64.19 -79.84
CA LEU A 4 47.08 62.98 -80.58
C LEU A 4 47.94 62.01 -79.76
N ASP A 5 48.75 62.54 -78.84
CA ASP A 5 49.69 61.76 -78.02
C ASP A 5 48.97 60.99 -76.90
N VAL A 6 48.02 61.64 -76.22
CA VAL A 6 47.18 61.01 -75.17
C VAL A 6 46.31 59.89 -75.75
N LYS A 7 45.77 60.09 -76.95
CA LYS A 7 44.97 59.07 -77.64
C LYS A 7 45.80 57.84 -78.03
N SER A 8 47.06 58.04 -78.40
CA SER A 8 48.00 56.94 -78.71
C SER A 8 48.39 56.16 -77.45
N GLN A 9 48.61 56.84 -76.32
CA GLN A 9 48.89 56.19 -75.04
C GLN A 9 47.70 55.33 -74.59
N HIS A 10 46.49 55.90 -74.65
CA HIS A 10 45.28 55.19 -74.25
C HIS A 10 45.00 53.96 -75.12
N LEU A 11 45.30 54.05 -76.42
CA LEU A 11 45.18 52.92 -77.35
C LEU A 11 46.19 51.81 -77.03
N GLY A 12 47.41 52.16 -76.59
CA GLY A 12 48.41 51.20 -76.10
C GLY A 12 47.99 50.48 -74.82
N GLU A 13 47.33 51.18 -73.90
CA GLU A 13 46.79 50.59 -72.66
C GLU A 13 45.67 49.60 -72.98
N TYR A 14 44.75 49.95 -73.89
CA TYR A 14 43.70 49.02 -74.35
C TYR A 14 44.28 47.78 -75.02
N THR A 15 45.32 47.91 -75.85
CA THR A 15 45.95 46.75 -76.48
C THR A 15 46.58 45.80 -75.47
N LYS A 16 47.18 46.32 -74.39
CA LYS A 16 47.79 45.50 -73.34
C LYS A 16 46.74 44.75 -72.52
N GLN A 17 45.64 45.41 -72.16
CA GLN A 17 44.51 44.75 -71.48
C GLN A 17 43.90 43.66 -72.36
N LEU A 18 43.81 43.90 -73.67
CA LEU A 18 43.27 42.92 -74.62
C LEU A 18 44.15 41.68 -74.72
N GLU A 19 45.47 41.85 -74.64
CA GLU A 19 46.44 40.75 -74.66
C GLU A 19 46.40 39.92 -73.35
N GLU A 20 46.25 40.58 -72.20
CA GLU A 20 46.10 39.93 -70.89
C GLU A 20 44.79 39.12 -70.78
N ILE A 21 43.68 39.70 -71.24
CA ILE A 21 42.39 38.99 -71.35
C ILE A 21 42.50 37.79 -72.29
N ASN A 22 43.22 37.92 -73.41
CA ASN A 22 43.38 36.81 -74.34
C ASN A 22 44.18 35.66 -73.72
N HIS A 23 45.21 35.96 -72.94
CA HIS A 23 45.96 34.95 -72.17
C HIS A 23 45.10 34.26 -71.10
N GLU A 24 44.23 35.00 -70.40
CA GLU A 24 43.26 34.41 -69.48
C GLU A 24 42.26 33.50 -70.20
N ILE A 25 41.78 33.90 -71.38
CA ILE A 25 40.90 33.07 -72.21
C ILE A 25 41.61 31.77 -72.60
N ASP A 26 42.87 31.82 -73.05
CA ASP A 26 43.64 30.63 -73.44
C ASP A 26 43.87 29.69 -72.23
N HIS A 27 44.20 30.25 -71.06
CA HIS A 27 44.34 29.49 -69.83
C HIS A 27 43.02 28.83 -69.42
N LEU A 28 41.91 29.57 -69.45
CA LEU A 28 40.59 29.03 -69.13
C LEU A 28 40.16 27.96 -70.14
N GLN A 29 40.48 28.13 -71.42
CA GLN A 29 40.24 27.11 -72.44
C GLN A 29 41.07 25.84 -72.19
N SER A 30 42.34 25.98 -71.77
CA SER A 30 43.19 24.84 -71.38
C SER A 30 42.63 24.11 -70.16
N VAL A 31 42.20 24.84 -69.13
CA VAL A 31 41.58 24.25 -67.93
C VAL A 31 40.28 23.55 -68.29
N LEU A 32 39.48 24.16 -69.17
CA LEU A 32 38.22 23.59 -69.64
C LEU A 32 38.45 22.35 -70.52
N LEU A 33 39.52 22.30 -71.31
CA LEU A 33 39.93 21.11 -72.07
C LEU A 33 40.34 19.97 -71.15
N ILE A 34 41.14 20.23 -70.10
CA ILE A 34 41.52 19.23 -69.10
C ILE A 34 40.27 18.66 -68.40
N LEU A 35 39.34 19.53 -68.02
CA LEU A 35 38.06 19.14 -67.40
C LEU A 35 37.13 18.39 -68.37
N LYS A 36 37.21 18.70 -69.67
CA LYS A 36 36.41 18.07 -70.72
C LYS A 36 36.96 16.72 -71.16
N ASP A 37 38.26 16.48 -71.02
CA ASP A 37 38.89 15.20 -71.36
C ASP A 37 38.77 14.14 -70.25
N ASP A 38 38.50 14.52 -68.99
CA ASP A 38 38.27 13.55 -67.89
C ASP A 38 36.94 13.63 -67.09
N PRO A 39 35.78 13.95 -67.71
CA PRO A 39 34.47 13.87 -67.05
C PRO A 39 34.07 12.42 -66.76
N SER A 40 34.60 11.45 -67.52
CA SER A 40 34.31 10.02 -67.32
C SER A 40 34.84 9.49 -65.99
N HIS A 41 35.93 10.07 -65.45
CA HIS A 41 36.49 9.63 -64.18
C HIS A 41 35.70 10.17 -62.99
N ALA A 42 35.18 11.41 -63.09
CA ALA A 42 34.28 11.96 -62.08
C ALA A 42 32.97 11.16 -62.00
N ASP A 43 32.32 10.87 -63.13
CA ASP A 43 31.08 10.10 -63.18
C ASP A 43 31.27 8.65 -62.69
N LYS A 44 32.39 8.00 -63.02
CA LYS A 44 32.71 6.66 -62.50
C LYS A 44 32.94 6.66 -60.99
N ARG A 45 33.62 7.66 -60.44
CA ARG A 45 33.82 7.79 -58.98
C ARG A 45 32.51 8.08 -58.27
N LEU A 46 31.65 8.88 -58.87
CA LEU A 46 30.33 9.20 -58.32
C LEU A 46 29.43 7.95 -58.31
N ALA A 47 29.41 7.19 -59.41
CA ALA A 47 28.69 5.92 -59.48
C ALA A 47 29.21 4.87 -58.47
N LEU A 48 30.54 4.76 -58.28
CA LEU A 48 31.13 3.87 -57.27
C LEU A 48 30.76 4.29 -55.84
N LEU A 49 30.77 5.59 -55.55
CA LEU A 49 30.37 6.11 -54.24
C LEU A 49 28.87 5.94 -53.99
N GLU A 50 28.04 6.08 -55.03
CA GLU A 50 26.60 5.79 -54.95
C GLU A 50 26.34 4.30 -54.68
N GLU A 51 27.06 3.40 -55.37
CA GLU A 51 26.97 1.95 -55.15
C GLU A 51 27.41 1.57 -53.74
N GLU A 52 28.53 2.12 -53.24
CA GLU A 52 29.01 1.91 -51.88
C GLU A 52 28.03 2.45 -50.84
N ALA A 53 27.45 3.64 -51.06
CA ALA A 53 26.45 4.22 -50.16
C ALA A 53 25.17 3.37 -50.12
N VAL A 54 24.76 2.79 -51.25
CA VAL A 54 23.62 1.86 -51.32
C VAL A 54 23.93 0.57 -50.57
N ASP A 55 25.12 -0.02 -50.75
CA ASP A 55 25.51 -1.25 -50.05
C ASP A 55 25.62 -1.05 -48.53
N ILE A 56 26.19 0.08 -48.09
CA ILE A 56 26.22 0.49 -46.68
C ILE A 56 24.79 0.61 -46.13
N GLY A 57 23.88 1.24 -46.88
CA GLY A 57 22.47 1.38 -46.49
C GLY A 57 21.78 0.02 -46.35
N VAL A 58 21.98 -0.88 -47.32
CA VAL A 58 21.42 -2.25 -47.28
C VAL A 58 21.98 -3.04 -46.11
N PHE A 59 23.29 -2.94 -45.83
CA PHE A 59 23.94 -3.60 -44.70
C PHE A 59 23.40 -3.09 -43.36
N GLN A 60 23.21 -1.78 -43.20
CA GLN A 60 22.62 -1.19 -41.99
C GLN A 60 21.18 -1.65 -41.78
N VAL A 61 20.35 -1.63 -42.83
CA VAL A 61 18.96 -2.11 -42.75
C VAL A 61 18.91 -3.58 -42.34
N ARG A 62 19.78 -4.43 -42.90
CA ARG A 62 19.86 -5.85 -42.54
C ARG A 62 20.28 -6.03 -41.07
N THR A 63 21.28 -5.27 -40.62
CA THR A 63 21.74 -5.32 -39.22
C THR A 63 20.64 -4.89 -38.26
N LEU A 64 19.95 -3.79 -38.55
CA LEU A 64 18.82 -3.31 -37.75
C LEU A 64 17.68 -4.31 -37.70
N TRP A 65 17.41 -4.99 -38.82
CA TRP A 65 16.40 -6.03 -38.88
C TRP A 65 16.72 -7.23 -37.98
N ASP A 66 17.97 -7.70 -37.98
CA ASP A 66 18.39 -8.83 -37.14
C ASP A 66 18.37 -8.46 -35.64
N VAL A 67 18.80 -7.24 -35.29
CA VAL A 67 18.66 -6.70 -33.93
C VAL A 67 17.17 -6.60 -33.53
N SER A 68 16.32 -6.11 -34.42
CA SER A 68 14.87 -6.00 -34.18
C SER A 68 14.24 -7.36 -33.90
N ARG A 69 14.59 -8.41 -34.67
CA ARG A 69 14.09 -9.77 -34.42
C ARG A 69 14.56 -10.33 -33.07
N THR A 70 15.83 -10.12 -32.74
CA THR A 70 16.39 -10.56 -31.46
C THR A 70 15.67 -9.89 -30.30
N ASN A 71 15.50 -8.57 -30.35
CA ASN A 71 14.79 -7.81 -29.34
C ASN A 71 13.33 -8.23 -29.20
N ASN A 72 12.65 -8.55 -30.31
CA ASN A 72 11.27 -9.01 -30.28
C ASN A 72 11.13 -10.35 -29.55
N PHE A 73 12.05 -11.29 -29.80
CA PHE A 73 12.09 -12.57 -29.09
C PHE A 73 12.37 -12.41 -27.59
N ASP A 74 13.34 -11.56 -27.25
CA ASP A 74 13.68 -11.25 -25.87
C ASP A 74 12.52 -10.57 -25.14
N LEU A 75 11.79 -9.69 -25.84
CA LEU A 75 10.58 -9.03 -25.32
C LEU A 75 9.52 -10.06 -24.93
N HIS A 76 9.18 -10.98 -25.84
CA HIS A 76 8.21 -12.05 -25.54
C HIS A 76 8.67 -12.97 -24.41
N THR A 77 9.97 -13.27 -24.35
CA THR A 77 10.54 -14.08 -23.26
C THR A 77 10.42 -13.36 -21.92
N LEU A 78 10.67 -12.04 -21.90
CA LEU A 78 10.54 -11.23 -20.71
C LEU A 78 9.08 -11.07 -20.28
N GLU A 79 8.16 -10.90 -21.23
CA GLU A 79 6.72 -10.82 -21.01
C GLU A 79 6.19 -12.09 -20.34
N LEU A 80 6.55 -13.27 -20.84
CA LEU A 80 6.18 -14.56 -20.24
C LEU A 80 6.72 -14.71 -18.81
N LYS A 81 7.97 -14.27 -18.57
CA LYS A 81 8.56 -14.30 -17.22
C LYS A 81 7.87 -13.30 -16.27
N ALA A 82 7.47 -12.14 -16.78
CA ALA A 82 6.74 -11.16 -16.00
C ALA A 82 5.35 -11.70 -15.60
N GLN A 83 4.65 -12.35 -16.52
CA GLN A 83 3.37 -13.00 -16.25
C GLN A 83 3.50 -14.14 -15.23
N ASP A 84 4.50 -15.03 -15.35
CA ASP A 84 4.75 -16.07 -14.33
C ASP A 84 5.05 -15.45 -12.94
N ALA A 85 5.86 -14.39 -12.92
CA ALA A 85 6.17 -13.69 -11.68
C ALA A 85 4.92 -13.03 -11.06
N GLU A 86 4.04 -12.47 -11.87
CA GLU A 86 2.76 -11.87 -11.46
C GLU A 86 1.82 -12.93 -10.86
N GLU A 87 1.62 -14.06 -11.54
CA GLU A 87 0.80 -15.16 -11.02
C GLU A 87 1.34 -15.69 -9.69
N ARG A 88 2.66 -15.85 -9.58
CA ARG A 88 3.31 -16.26 -8.34
C ARG A 88 3.12 -15.22 -7.24
N LEU A 89 3.23 -13.93 -7.56
CA LEU A 89 3.00 -12.85 -6.62
C LEU A 89 1.57 -12.86 -6.09
N ASP A 90 0.56 -13.03 -6.96
CA ASP A 90 -0.84 -13.16 -6.56
C ASP A 90 -1.06 -14.37 -5.63
N THR A 91 -0.43 -15.50 -5.93
CA THR A 91 -0.53 -16.68 -5.05
C THR A 91 0.07 -16.42 -3.66
N VAL A 92 1.19 -15.71 -3.59
CA VAL A 92 1.85 -15.36 -2.32
C VAL A 92 1.03 -14.31 -1.58
N ALA A 93 0.51 -13.29 -2.27
CA ALA A 93 -0.35 -12.27 -1.69
C ALA A 93 -1.62 -12.88 -1.08
N SER A 94 -2.28 -13.81 -1.78
CA SER A 94 -3.47 -14.49 -1.26
C SER A 94 -3.17 -15.34 -0.01
N LYS A 95 -1.99 -15.98 0.06
CA LYS A 95 -1.54 -16.72 1.25
C LYS A 95 -1.21 -15.77 2.40
N ALA A 96 -0.52 -14.67 2.14
CA ALA A 96 -0.18 -13.67 3.14
C ALA A 96 -1.45 -13.03 3.74
N GLN A 97 -2.46 -12.75 2.91
CA GLN A 97 -3.76 -12.26 3.39
C GLN A 97 -4.44 -13.24 4.34
N LYS A 98 -4.51 -14.53 3.96
CA LYS A 98 -5.07 -15.58 4.84
C LYS A 98 -4.32 -15.68 6.17
N MET A 99 -2.99 -15.55 6.16
CA MET A 99 -2.20 -15.55 7.39
C MET A 99 -2.49 -14.31 8.24
N ALA A 100 -2.62 -13.13 7.63
CA ALA A 100 -2.99 -11.91 8.33
C ALA A 100 -4.35 -12.02 9.03
N ASP A 101 -5.34 -12.62 8.36
CA ASP A 101 -6.66 -12.87 8.93
C ASP A 101 -6.57 -13.82 10.15
N ILE A 102 -5.80 -14.91 10.02
CA ILE A 102 -5.57 -15.87 11.12
C ILE A 102 -4.88 -15.19 12.32
N VAL A 103 -3.81 -14.42 12.07
CA VAL A 103 -3.06 -13.72 13.13
C VAL A 103 -3.96 -12.70 13.84
N THR A 104 -4.81 -11.99 13.10
CA THR A 104 -5.76 -11.04 13.67
C THR A 104 -6.76 -11.74 14.60
N GLU A 105 -7.33 -12.87 14.18
CA GLU A 105 -8.24 -13.65 15.01
C GLU A 105 -7.54 -14.22 16.26
N GLN A 106 -6.33 -14.76 16.11
CA GLN A 106 -5.51 -15.24 17.24
C GLN A 106 -5.20 -14.11 18.23
N TRP A 107 -4.91 -12.90 17.74
CA TRP A 107 -4.65 -11.73 18.58
C TRP A 107 -5.88 -11.34 19.42
N ILE A 108 -7.08 -11.35 18.82
CA ILE A 108 -8.35 -11.12 19.55
C ILE A 108 -8.54 -12.16 20.65
N GLN A 109 -8.20 -13.43 20.39
CA GLN A 109 -8.30 -14.50 21.37
C GLN A 109 -7.32 -14.30 22.55
N VAL A 110 -6.08 -13.92 22.29
CA VAL A 110 -5.09 -13.59 23.33
C VAL A 110 -5.60 -12.44 24.20
N GLN A 111 -6.11 -11.37 23.58
CA GLN A 111 -6.65 -10.22 24.33
C GLN A 111 -7.82 -10.62 25.24
N ARG A 112 -8.71 -11.51 24.79
CA ARG A 112 -9.82 -12.03 25.63
C ARG A 112 -9.28 -12.86 26.80
N LEU A 113 -8.25 -13.66 26.59
CA LEU A 113 -7.60 -14.44 27.65
C LEU A 113 -6.93 -13.54 28.69
N GLU A 114 -6.24 -12.49 28.25
CA GLU A 114 -5.65 -11.48 29.14
C GLU A 114 -6.73 -10.78 30.00
N GLN A 115 -7.84 -10.38 29.40
CA GLN A 115 -8.97 -9.80 30.13
C GLN A 115 -9.58 -10.79 31.13
N ALA A 116 -9.74 -12.05 30.74
CA ALA A 116 -10.26 -13.09 31.64
C ALA A 116 -9.30 -13.32 32.83
N LEU A 117 -7.98 -13.32 32.58
CA LEU A 117 -6.97 -13.43 33.62
C LEU A 117 -7.00 -12.23 34.57
N GLN A 118 -7.07 -11.01 34.04
CA GLN A 118 -7.19 -9.79 34.85
C GLN A 118 -8.45 -9.81 35.71
N MET A 119 -9.59 -10.22 35.15
CA MET A 119 -10.83 -10.40 35.91
C MET A 119 -10.67 -11.46 36.99
N ALA A 120 -10.06 -12.60 36.70
CA ALA A 120 -9.81 -13.66 37.67
C ALA A 120 -8.88 -13.18 38.81
N GLN A 121 -7.86 -12.40 38.50
CA GLN A 121 -6.97 -11.78 39.50
C GLN A 121 -7.71 -10.72 40.32
N PHE A 122 -8.53 -9.88 39.70
CA PHE A 122 -9.37 -8.91 40.40
C PHE A 122 -10.33 -9.59 41.36
N PHE A 123 -11.01 -10.65 40.91
CA PHE A 123 -11.84 -11.48 41.79
C PHE A 123 -11.00 -12.08 42.89
N ASN A 124 -9.86 -12.71 42.61
CA ASN A 124 -9.00 -13.29 43.64
C ASN A 124 -8.49 -12.23 44.65
N ASN A 125 -8.22 -11.00 44.23
CA ASN A 125 -7.81 -9.93 45.14
C ASN A 125 -8.99 -9.41 45.99
N LEU A 126 -10.20 -9.34 45.43
CA LEU A 126 -11.42 -8.96 46.15
C LEU A 126 -11.93 -10.05 47.10
N PHE A 127 -11.71 -11.32 46.74
CA PHE A 127 -12.40 -12.47 47.32
C PHE A 127 -11.46 -13.49 47.96
N GLY A 128 -10.16 -13.46 47.67
CA GLY A 128 -9.19 -14.51 47.99
C GLY A 128 -8.97 -14.81 49.48
N GLY A 129 -9.37 -13.92 50.39
CA GLY A 129 -9.41 -14.22 51.83
C GLY A 129 -10.81 -14.19 52.46
N HIS A 130 -11.76 -13.50 51.83
CA HIS A 130 -13.08 -13.22 52.41
C HIS A 130 -14.21 -14.07 51.81
N PHE A 131 -14.01 -14.59 50.60
CA PHE A 131 -14.98 -15.45 49.92
C PHE A 131 -15.01 -16.84 50.51
N GLU A 132 -13.87 -17.36 50.98
CA GLU A 132 -13.82 -18.58 51.77
C GLU A 132 -14.66 -18.42 53.05
N LYS A 133 -14.53 -17.28 53.74
CA LYS A 133 -15.30 -16.95 54.95
C LYS A 133 -16.80 -16.74 54.65
N LEU A 134 -17.13 -16.09 53.55
CA LEU A 134 -18.51 -15.89 53.07
C LEU A 134 -19.17 -17.22 52.68
N MET A 135 -18.48 -18.06 51.92
CA MET A 135 -18.99 -19.37 51.48
C MET A 135 -19.18 -20.32 52.66
N ARG A 136 -18.30 -20.25 53.68
CA ARG A 136 -18.45 -20.98 54.94
C ARG A 136 -19.67 -20.54 55.76
N VAL A 137 -20.09 -19.27 55.66
CA VAL A 137 -21.30 -18.74 56.31
C VAL A 137 -22.57 -19.06 55.51
N LEU A 138 -22.49 -19.03 54.18
CA LEU A 138 -23.64 -19.32 53.30
C LEU A 138 -23.98 -20.82 53.22
N ASP A 139 -22.99 -21.72 53.24
CA ASP A 139 -23.25 -23.18 53.26
C ASP A 139 -22.02 -23.97 53.83
N PRO A 140 -22.11 -24.52 55.06
CA PRO A 140 -21.02 -25.27 55.70
C PRO A 140 -20.58 -26.53 54.95
N ASN A 141 -21.45 -27.15 54.13
CA ASN A 141 -21.14 -28.37 53.37
C ASN A 141 -20.13 -28.14 52.23
N LEU A 142 -19.79 -26.90 51.93
CA LEU A 142 -18.83 -26.54 50.88
C LEU A 142 -17.37 -26.69 51.32
N TYR A 143 -17.08 -26.69 52.62
CA TYR A 143 -15.72 -26.76 53.17
C TYR A 143 -15.14 -28.19 53.13
N GLU A 144 -15.99 -29.21 53.27
CA GLU A 144 -15.57 -30.62 53.37
C GLU A 144 -15.07 -31.20 52.04
N ASN A 145 -15.45 -30.59 50.90
CA ASN A 145 -15.22 -31.11 49.54
C ASN A 145 -14.01 -30.50 48.79
N TRP A 146 -13.10 -29.81 49.48
CA TRP A 146 -11.93 -29.12 48.90
C TRP A 146 -10.90 -30.06 48.21
N SER A 147 -11.03 -31.38 48.34
CA SER A 147 -10.06 -32.35 47.83
C SER A 147 -10.16 -32.68 46.33
N ALA A 148 -11.12 -32.11 45.58
CA ALA A 148 -11.30 -32.39 44.14
C ALA A 148 -11.58 -31.11 43.31
N PRO A 149 -10.55 -30.51 42.66
CA PRO A 149 -10.65 -29.18 42.05
C PRO A 149 -11.57 -29.07 40.82
N ASP A 150 -11.65 -30.10 39.96
CA ASP A 150 -12.36 -30.00 38.67
C ASP A 150 -13.89 -30.09 38.78
N SER A 151 -14.42 -30.93 39.67
CA SER A 151 -15.88 -31.01 39.90
C SER A 151 -16.40 -29.80 40.67
N TYR A 152 -15.58 -29.23 41.55
CA TYR A 152 -15.91 -28.07 42.37
C TYR A 152 -15.99 -26.78 41.56
N LEU A 153 -15.04 -26.50 40.66
CA LEU A 153 -15.13 -25.31 39.80
C LEU A 153 -16.39 -25.36 38.92
N SER A 154 -16.78 -26.55 38.45
CA SER A 154 -18.05 -26.74 37.74
C SER A 154 -19.26 -26.47 38.64
N GLN A 155 -19.24 -26.96 39.89
CA GLN A 155 -20.34 -26.77 40.84
C GLN A 155 -20.46 -25.30 41.30
N VAL A 156 -19.36 -24.64 41.65
CA VAL A 156 -19.36 -23.21 42.02
C VAL A 156 -19.78 -22.34 40.86
N THR A 157 -19.27 -22.59 39.65
CA THR A 157 -19.71 -21.83 38.47
C THR A 157 -21.19 -22.06 38.16
N HIS A 158 -21.71 -23.28 38.35
CA HIS A 158 -23.13 -23.57 38.22
C HIS A 158 -23.98 -22.86 39.28
N GLN A 159 -23.54 -22.86 40.54
CA GLN A 159 -24.22 -22.17 41.63
C GLN A 159 -24.20 -20.64 41.45
N LEU A 160 -23.05 -20.08 41.07
CA LEU A 160 -22.94 -18.67 40.71
C LEU A 160 -23.85 -18.32 39.54
N LYS A 161 -23.89 -19.13 38.46
CA LYS A 161 -24.83 -18.94 37.35
C LYS A 161 -26.28 -18.93 37.83
N ARG A 162 -26.65 -19.81 38.76
CA ARG A 162 -28.00 -19.87 39.34
C ARG A 162 -28.33 -18.62 40.16
N ILE A 163 -27.40 -18.15 40.99
CA ILE A 163 -27.54 -16.92 41.77
C ILE A 163 -27.64 -15.71 40.84
N PHE A 164 -26.77 -15.62 39.83
CA PHE A 164 -26.80 -14.54 38.83
C PHE A 164 -28.07 -14.58 37.97
N ALA A 165 -28.59 -15.76 37.63
CA ALA A 165 -29.85 -15.88 36.90
C ALA A 165 -31.04 -15.40 37.74
N ALA A 166 -31.11 -15.79 39.02
CA ALA A 166 -32.11 -15.28 39.95
C ALA A 166 -31.97 -13.77 40.17
N ALA A 167 -30.75 -13.28 40.39
CA ALA A 167 -30.47 -11.85 40.51
C ALA A 167 -30.86 -11.08 39.26
N LYS A 168 -30.58 -11.61 38.05
CA LYS A 168 -30.99 -11.01 36.77
C LYS A 168 -32.51 -11.00 36.59
N TYR A 169 -33.19 -12.08 36.97
CA TYR A 169 -34.63 -12.18 36.94
C TYR A 169 -35.29 -11.15 37.88
N HIS A 170 -34.79 -11.03 39.11
CA HIS A 170 -35.25 -10.02 40.07
C HIS A 170 -34.82 -8.60 39.70
N HIS A 171 -33.67 -8.43 39.04
CA HIS A 171 -33.20 -7.15 38.54
C HIS A 171 -34.15 -6.61 37.47
N HIS A 172 -34.58 -7.43 36.51
CA HIS A 172 -35.56 -7.03 35.51
C HIS A 172 -36.92 -6.65 36.14
N GLN A 173 -37.37 -7.39 37.16
CA GLN A 173 -38.58 -7.02 37.90
C GLN A 173 -38.41 -5.68 38.62
N LEU A 174 -37.28 -5.49 39.31
CA LEU A 174 -36.95 -4.27 40.04
C LEU A 174 -36.87 -3.06 39.10
N GLN A 175 -36.30 -3.22 37.90
CA GLN A 175 -36.32 -2.19 36.86
C GLN A 175 -37.77 -1.78 36.50
N GLY A 176 -38.69 -2.73 36.36
CA GLY A 176 -40.10 -2.45 36.10
C GLY A 176 -40.77 -1.64 37.22
N TYR A 177 -40.49 -1.99 38.49
CA TYR A 177 -40.98 -1.24 39.65
C TYR A 177 -40.40 0.17 39.73
N ILE A 178 -39.08 0.31 39.58
CA ILE A 178 -38.39 1.61 39.62
C ILE A 178 -38.89 2.52 38.50
N LYS A 179 -39.03 1.99 37.28
CA LYS A 179 -39.52 2.77 36.14
C LYS A 179 -40.93 3.29 36.40
N LYS A 180 -41.81 2.43 36.89
CA LYS A 180 -43.19 2.81 37.23
C LYS A 180 -43.25 3.88 38.32
N GLU A 181 -42.43 3.77 39.36
CA GLU A 181 -42.34 4.80 40.42
C GLU A 181 -41.74 6.11 39.89
N MET A 182 -40.73 6.04 39.03
CA MET A 182 -40.12 7.23 38.43
C MET A 182 -41.06 7.99 37.51
N GLU A 183 -41.81 7.27 36.66
CA GLU A 183 -42.83 7.84 35.76
C GLU A 183 -44.01 8.46 36.53
N GLY A 184 -44.32 7.94 37.73
CA GLY A 184 -45.38 8.44 38.59
C GLY A 184 -45.03 9.70 39.39
N ASN A 185 -43.78 10.17 39.32
CA ASN A 185 -43.29 11.31 40.10
C ASN A 185 -42.80 12.44 39.19
N GLU A 186 -43.33 13.65 39.40
CA GLU A 186 -43.09 14.84 38.58
C GLU A 186 -41.60 15.19 38.40
N PHE A 187 -40.76 14.91 39.42
CA PHE A 187 -39.34 15.24 39.40
C PHE A 187 -38.48 14.16 38.71
N THR A 188 -38.90 12.90 38.76
CA THR A 188 -38.12 11.78 38.23
C THR A 188 -38.63 11.26 36.89
N ALA A 189 -39.83 11.67 36.46
CA ALA A 189 -40.45 11.20 35.23
C ALA A 189 -39.58 11.49 33.99
N ALA A 190 -38.92 12.65 33.97
CA ALA A 190 -38.00 13.03 32.89
C ALA A 190 -36.79 12.08 32.77
N PHE A 191 -36.45 11.35 33.84
CA PHE A 191 -35.28 10.46 33.91
C PHE A 191 -35.64 8.98 33.80
N ALA A 192 -36.92 8.62 33.60
CA ALA A 192 -37.40 7.23 33.59
C ALA A 192 -37.06 6.44 32.30
N ASN A 193 -35.86 6.65 31.75
CA ASN A 193 -35.36 5.88 30.62
C ASN A 193 -34.73 4.56 31.07
N ASN A 194 -34.63 3.59 30.16
CA ASN A 194 -34.20 2.23 30.49
C ASN A 194 -32.76 2.16 31.05
N GLU A 195 -31.88 3.09 30.67
CA GLU A 195 -30.47 3.12 31.11
C GLU A 195 -30.36 3.62 32.55
N VAL A 196 -31.04 4.71 32.89
CA VAL A 196 -31.07 5.24 34.27
C VAL A 196 -31.75 4.24 35.21
N VAL A 197 -32.86 3.64 34.78
CA VAL A 197 -33.55 2.59 35.53
C VAL A 197 -32.65 1.38 35.77
N PHE A 198 -31.86 0.96 34.76
CA PHE A 198 -30.88 -0.12 34.91
C PHE A 198 -29.79 0.21 35.95
N VAL A 199 -29.26 1.44 35.92
CA VAL A 199 -28.23 1.88 36.88
C VAL A 199 -28.79 1.94 38.30
N ILE A 200 -29.99 2.50 38.50
CA ILE A 200 -30.63 2.58 39.83
C ILE A 200 -30.98 1.18 40.35
N ALA A 201 -31.54 0.32 39.51
CA ALA A 201 -31.83 -1.08 39.88
C ALA A 201 -30.56 -1.84 40.24
N SER A 202 -29.44 -1.57 39.55
CA SER A 202 -28.14 -2.19 39.84
C SER A 202 -27.60 -1.69 41.16
N ALA A 203 -27.63 -0.37 41.38
CA ALA A 203 -27.21 0.28 42.61
C ALA A 203 -27.96 -0.23 43.84
N LEU A 204 -29.30 -0.37 43.76
CA LEU A 204 -30.12 -0.88 44.86
C LEU A 204 -29.79 -2.33 45.25
N ILE A 205 -29.28 -3.14 44.31
CA ILE A 205 -28.85 -4.51 44.58
C ILE A 205 -27.41 -4.53 45.10
N THR A 206 -26.50 -3.76 44.50
CA THR A 206 -25.06 -3.83 44.79
C THR A 206 -24.67 -3.05 46.05
N PHE A 207 -25.27 -1.89 46.33
CA PHE A 207 -24.90 -1.07 47.48
C PHE A 207 -25.12 -1.75 48.84
N PRO A 208 -26.24 -2.46 49.10
CA PRO A 208 -26.42 -3.16 50.38
C PRO A 208 -25.42 -4.32 50.55
N ILE A 209 -25.13 -5.04 49.46
CA ILE A 209 -24.17 -6.14 49.46
C ILE A 209 -22.76 -5.62 49.73
N LEU A 210 -22.33 -4.56 49.03
CA LEU A 210 -21.03 -3.94 49.22
C LEU A 210 -20.91 -3.27 50.60
N SER A 211 -21.98 -2.68 51.12
CA SER A 211 -21.97 -2.05 52.45
C SER A 211 -21.90 -3.10 53.55
N ALA A 212 -22.75 -4.14 53.50
CA ALA A 212 -22.69 -5.25 54.44
C ALA A 212 -21.33 -5.97 54.38
N TRP A 213 -20.77 -6.13 53.18
CA TRP A 213 -19.42 -6.66 52.99
C TRP A 213 -18.37 -5.77 53.67
N MET A 214 -18.36 -4.46 53.41
CA MET A 214 -17.41 -3.52 53.99
C MET A 214 -17.50 -3.45 55.52
N PHE A 215 -18.71 -3.59 56.09
CA PHE A 215 -18.90 -3.69 57.54
C PHE A 215 -18.42 -5.02 58.15
N LEU A 216 -18.50 -6.12 57.41
CA LEU A 216 -18.06 -7.45 57.87
C LEU A 216 -16.55 -7.68 57.67
N THR A 217 -15.90 -6.86 56.86
CA THR A 217 -14.46 -6.94 56.59
C THR A 217 -13.63 -5.85 57.26
N SER A 218 -14.26 -4.83 57.86
CA SER A 218 -13.64 -3.85 58.76
C SER A 218 -13.51 -4.36 60.19
#